data_AF-A0A2P7B2T4-F1
#
_entry.id   AF-A0A2P7B2T4-F1
#
_cell.length_a   1.000
_cell.length_b   1.000
_cell.length_c   1.000
_cell.angle_alpha   90.00
_cell.angle_beta   90.00
_cell.angle_gamma   90.00
#
_symmetry.space_group_name_H-M   'P 1'
#
loop_
_entity.id
_entity.type
_entity.pdbx_description
1 polymer ?
#
loop_
_entity_poly.entity_id
_entity_poly.type
_entity_poly.pdbx_seq_one_letter_code
_entity_poly.pdbx_strand_id
1 'polypeptide(L)' 'MMAAGLGVLRLSSTEFWAMTPRELNAAFRRSASHTAPTRNDLAQLMQAFPDREQEMQCPTILSSSLR' A
#
# COMPACT_ATOMS: atom_id res chain seq x y z
N MET A 1 -5.86 -0.62 2.72
CA MET A 1 -5.37 0.77 2.93
C MET A 1 -3.97 0.89 2.33
N MET A 2 -3.85 1.22 1.04
CA MET A 2 -2.56 1.33 0.33
C MET A 2 -2.20 2.81 0.07
N ALA A 3 -2.02 3.62 1.11
CA ALA A 3 -1.74 5.05 0.91
C ALA A 3 -0.70 5.63 1.89
N ALA A 4 0.25 4.82 2.36
CA ALA A 4 1.23 5.27 3.37
C ALA A 4 2.57 5.77 2.78
N GLY A 5 2.74 5.83 1.45
CA GLY A 5 3.98 6.33 0.82
C GLY A 5 3.81 7.59 -0.02
N LEU A 6 2.87 7.56 -0.98
CA LEU A 6 2.70 8.60 -1.98
C LEU A 6 1.91 9.83 -1.49
N GLY A 7 0.99 9.64 -0.54
CA GLY A 7 0.15 10.73 -0.02
C GLY A 7 0.83 11.64 1.01
N VAL A 8 1.69 11.06 1.85
CA VAL A 8 2.37 11.79 2.95
C VAL A 8 3.57 12.59 2.44
N LEU A 9 4.34 12.00 1.53
CA LEU A 9 5.52 12.65 0.94
C LEU A 9 5.20 13.47 -0.32
N ARG A 10 3.97 13.34 -0.87
CA ARG A 10 3.51 13.99 -2.11
C ARG A 10 4.42 13.73 -3.33
N LEU A 11 5.09 12.58 -3.33
CA LEU A 11 5.99 12.18 -4.43
C LEU A 11 5.19 11.54 -5.56
N SER A 12 5.64 11.75 -6.80
CA SER A 12 5.15 10.93 -7.91
C SER A 12 5.55 9.47 -7.70
N SER A 13 4.80 8.54 -8.29
CA SER A 13 5.12 7.10 -8.18
C SER A 13 6.52 6.78 -8.69
N THR A 14 6.98 7.46 -9.74
CA THR A 14 8.30 7.25 -10.32
C THR A 14 9.41 7.71 -9.38
N GLU A 15 9.27 8.88 -8.76
CA GLU A 15 10.24 9.39 -7.78
C GLU A 15 10.30 8.49 -6.55
N PHE A 16 9.16 7.96 -6.10
CA PHE A 16 9.11 7.04 -4.97
C PHE A 16 9.93 5.76 -5.22
N TRP A 17 9.77 5.15 -6.40
CA TRP A 17 10.50 3.92 -6.75
C TRP A 17 11.96 4.14 -7.14
N ALA A 18 12.33 5.36 -7.53
CA ALA A 18 13.72 5.71 -7.84
C ALA A 18 14.58 5.97 -6.58
N MET A 19 13.95 6.26 -5.43
CA MET A 19 14.67 6.53 -4.20
C MET A 19 15.31 5.29 -3.59
N THR A 20 16.47 5.48 -2.96
CA THR A 20 17.10 4.47 -2.12
C THR A 20 16.41 4.33 -0.76
N PRO A 21 16.50 3.17 -0.08
CA PRO A 21 15.96 3.00 1.26
C PRO A 21 16.48 4.03 2.28
N ARG A 22 17.72 4.52 2.09
CA ARG A 22 18.34 5.55 2.93
C ARG A 22 17.69 6.92 2.74
N GLU A 23 17.40 7.30 1.50
CA GLU A 23 16.69 8.54 1.17
C GLU A 23 15.24 8.49 1.64
N LEU A 24 14.58 7.34 1.48
CA LEU A 24 13.24 7.11 1.99
C LEU A 24 13.19 7.30 3.52
N ASN A 25 14.13 6.71 4.26
CA ASN A 25 14.23 6.86 5.71
C ASN A 25 14.52 8.30 6.15
N ALA A 26 15.23 9.08 5.33
CA ALA A 26 15.48 10.50 5.59
C ALA A 26 14.23 11.37 5.32
N ALA A 27 13.45 11.03 4.28
CA ALA A 27 12.22 11.73 3.90
C ALA A 27 11.10 11.56 4.93
N PHE A 28 10.97 10.37 5.53
CA PHE A 28 10.11 10.17 6.67
C PHE A 28 10.72 10.85 7.91
N ARG A 29 10.19 12.02 8.29
CA ARG A 29 10.54 12.67 9.57
C ARG A 29 10.27 11.67 10.69
N ARG A 30 11.33 11.03 11.17
CA ARG A 30 11.41 9.98 12.20
C ARG A 30 10.14 9.89 13.07
N SER A 31 9.17 9.08 12.65
CA SER A 31 8.15 8.58 13.58
C SER A 31 8.86 7.60 14.48
N ALA A 32 9.12 8.04 15.71
CA ALA A 32 9.85 7.28 16.71
C ALA A 32 9.27 5.86 16.87
N SER A 33 10.15 4.87 16.81
CA SER A 33 9.98 3.54 17.42
C SER A 33 8.66 2.82 17.12
N HIS A 34 8.40 2.48 15.86
CA HIS A 34 7.55 1.33 15.59
C HIS A 34 8.45 0.09 15.67
N THR A 35 8.31 -0.69 16.75
CA THR A 35 8.93 -2.02 16.85
C THR A 35 8.52 -2.81 15.62
N ALA A 36 9.49 -3.38 14.91
CA ALA A 36 9.20 -4.22 13.76
C ALA A 36 8.23 -5.35 14.19
N PRO A 37 7.19 -5.65 13.40
CA PRO A 37 6.25 -6.70 13.75
C PRO A 37 6.99 -8.01 13.95
N THR A 38 6.60 -8.75 14.98
CA THR A 38 7.12 -10.09 15.20
C THR A 38 6.58 -11.04 14.12
N ARG A 39 7.17 -12.24 14.02
CA ARG A 39 6.66 -13.28 13.11
C ARG A 39 5.20 -13.63 13.37
N ASN A 40 4.77 -13.59 14.64
CA ASN A 40 3.39 -13.86 15.01
C ASN A 40 2.45 -12.74 14.57
N ASP A 41 2.89 -11.49 14.65
CA ASP A 41 2.11 -10.34 14.15
C ASP A 41 1.94 -10.43 12.63
N LEU A 42 2.99 -10.82 11.91
CA LEU A 42 2.92 -11.06 10.48
C LEU A 42 1.93 -12.20 10.14
N ALA A 43 1.97 -13.32 10.88
CA ALA A 43 1.06 -14.43 10.66
C ALA A 43 -0.41 -14.03 10.88
N GLN A 44 -0.69 -13.23 11.90
CA GLN A 44 -2.03 -12.68 12.14
C GLN A 44 -2.49 -11.76 11.01
N LEU A 45 -1.59 -10.93 10.46
CA LEU A 45 -1.91 -10.07 9.32
C LEU A 45 -2.23 -10.88 8.06
N MET A 46 -1.45 -11.94 7.76
CA MET A 46 -1.71 -12.80 6.62
C MET A 46 -3.06 -13.52 6.72
N GLN A 47 -3.49 -13.89 7.93
CA GLN A 47 -4.82 -14.46 8.17
C GLN A 47 -5.93 -13.43 8.01
N ALA A 48 -5.72 -12.20 8.48
CA ALA A 48 -6.69 -11.12 8.40
C ALA A 48 -6.87 -10.58 6.96
N PHE A 49 -5.82 -10.64 6.15
CA PHE A 49 -5.79 -10.14 4.77
C PHE A 49 -5.28 -11.24 3.82
N PRO A 50 -6.09 -12.29 3.56
CA PRO A 50 -5.67 -13.36 2.68
C PRO A 50 -5.53 -12.88 1.23
N ASP A 51 -4.48 -13.30 0.52
CA ASP A 51 -4.21 -12.96 -0.89
C ASP A 51 -5.23 -13.55 -1.89
N ARG A 52 -6.34 -14.11 -1.41
CA ARG A 52 -7.36 -14.69 -2.29
C ARG A 52 -7.91 -13.57 -3.16
N GLU A 53 -7.80 -13.83 -4.45
CA GLU A 53 -8.22 -13.01 -5.57
C GLU A 53 -9.53 -12.30 -5.22
N GLN A 54 -9.46 -10.98 -4.99
CA GLN A 54 -10.59 -10.12 -5.27
C GLN A 54 -10.80 -10.21 -6.79
N GLU A 55 -11.37 -11.32 -7.24
CA GLU A 55 -11.89 -11.50 -8.58
C GLU A 55 -12.93 -10.39 -8.77
N MET A 56 -12.48 -9.32 -9.42
CA MET A 56 -13.30 -8.46 -10.25
C MET A 56 -14.59 -7.93 -9.61
N GLN A 57 -14.50 -7.12 -8.56
CA GLN A 57 -15.49 -6.06 -8.39
C GLN A 57 -15.17 -4.89 -9.35
N CYS A 58 -15.04 -5.19 -10.65
CA CYS A 58 -15.17 -4.17 -11.67
C CYS A 58 -16.66 -3.83 -11.73
N PRO A 59 -17.08 -2.60 -11.37
CA PRO A 59 -18.46 -2.23 -11.57
C PRO A 59 -18.74 -2.35 -13.06
N THR A 60 -19.74 -3.15 -13.43
CA THR A 60 -20.30 -3.19 -14.78
C THR A 60 -20.83 -1.79 -15.12
N ILE A 61 -19.96 -0.89 -15.59
CA ILE A 61 -20.36 0.41 -16.18
C ILE A 61 -20.31 0.30 -17.71
N LEU A 62 -20.68 -0.85 -18.29
CA LEU A 62 -20.89 -0.99 -19.73
C LEU A 62 -21.96 -2.07 -20.02
N SER A 63 -23.21 -1.82 -19.61
CA SER A 63 -24.39 -2.52 -20.21
C SER A 63 -25.69 -1.71 -20.08
N SER A 64 -25.66 -0.41 -20.40
CA SER A 64 -26.89 0.37 -20.58
C SER A 64 -26.73 1.50 -21.62
N SER A 65 -26.00 1.23 -22.70
CA SER A 65 -26.08 2.08 -23.90
C SER A 65 -26.02 1.17 -25.12
N LEU A 66 -27.12 0.45 -25.33
CA LEU A 66 -27.55 -0.18 -26.57
C LEU A 66 -28.96 -0.74 -26.32
N ARG A 67 -29.91 0.18 -26.18
CA ARG A 67 -31.32 -0.02 -26.54
C ARG A 67 -31.94 1.32 -26.87
#